data_AF-A0A7S2SBK6-F1
#
_entry.id   AF-A0A7S2SBK6-F1
#
_cell.length_a   1.000
_cell.length_b   1.000
_cell.length_c   1.000
_cell.angle_alpha   90.00
_cell.angle_beta   90.00
_cell.angle_gamma   90.00
#
_symmetry.space_group_name_H-M   'P 1'
#
loop_
_entity.id
_entity.type
_entity.pdbx_description
1 polymer ?
#
loop_
_entity_poly.entity_id
_entity_poly.type
_entity_poly.pdbx_seq_one_letter_code
_entity_poly.pdbx_strand_id
1 'polypeptide(L)'
;EEGPNSRGPRLLDIKTLGGGAKQYTSRATGDLPKGAHVREQEVPREYRSRARKYDREGDPNLTENQRGPLERTLKDHGDAIGLCFGFYAEASPNVHKLVGVLADKWLEQESAGSFDFSGNHDQ
;
A
#
# COMPACT_ATOMS: atom_id res chain seq x y z
N GLU A 1 17.64 25.09 10.90
CA GLU A 1 16.95 24.87 9.61
C GLU A 1 16.52 23.42 9.56
N GLU A 2 15.22 23.13 9.70
CA GLU A 2 14.69 21.78 9.53
C GLU A 2 14.46 21.52 8.03
N GLY A 3 15.17 20.53 7.48
CA GLY A 3 15.11 20.15 6.08
C GLY A 3 13.75 19.58 5.66
N PRO A 4 13.49 19.44 4.35
CA PRO A 4 12.18 19.14 3.83
C PRO A 4 11.72 17.73 4.22
N ASN A 5 10.59 17.67 4.95
CA ASN A 5 9.72 16.51 5.17
C ASN A 5 10.30 15.39 6.08
N SER A 6 10.30 15.63 7.39
CA SER A 6 10.60 14.65 8.45
C SER A 6 9.52 13.56 8.64
N ARG A 7 8.88 13.09 7.56
CA ARG A 7 7.98 11.94 7.63
C ARG A 7 8.83 10.69 7.48
N GLY A 8 8.86 9.85 8.51
CA GLY A 8 9.50 8.53 8.44
C GLY A 8 8.96 7.71 7.26
N PRO A 9 9.65 6.63 6.85
CA PRO A 9 9.21 5.81 5.72
C PRO A 9 7.78 5.31 5.97
N ARG A 10 6.92 5.46 4.96
CA ARG A 10 5.53 4.97 5.01
C ARG A 10 5.51 3.46 4.82
N LEU A 11 4.53 2.79 5.44
CA LEU A 11 4.35 1.36 5.27
C LEU A 11 3.62 1.08 3.96
N LEU A 12 4.27 0.38 3.01
CA LEU A 12 3.62 -0.16 1.82
C LEU A 12 3.28 -1.62 2.08
N ASP A 13 2.00 -1.99 1.91
CA ASP A 13 1.52 -3.34 2.21
C ASP A 13 0.83 -3.97 1.01
N ILE A 14 1.33 -5.12 0.57
CA ILE A 14 0.76 -5.88 -0.53
C ILE A 14 -0.45 -6.66 -0.02
N LYS A 15 -1.58 -6.49 -0.71
CA LYS A 15 -2.85 -7.16 -0.37
C LYS A 15 -3.53 -7.70 -1.62
N THR A 16 -4.32 -8.74 -1.41
CA THR A 16 -5.12 -9.37 -2.46
C THR A 16 -6.60 -9.34 -2.10
N LEU A 17 -7.46 -9.50 -3.10
CA LEU A 17 -8.87 -9.81 -2.92
C LEU A 17 -9.19 -11.21 -3.41
N GLY A 18 -10.09 -11.89 -2.69
CA GLY A 18 -10.68 -13.16 -3.10
C GLY A 18 -11.80 -12.98 -4.13
N GLY A 19 -12.11 -14.06 -4.86
CA GLY A 19 -13.13 -14.06 -5.90
C GLY A 19 -14.50 -14.04 -5.25
N GLY A 20 -15.35 -13.10 -5.65
CA GLY A 20 -16.64 -12.87 -4.98
C GLY A 20 -16.56 -11.95 -3.75
N ALA A 21 -15.44 -11.25 -3.56
CA ALA A 21 -15.38 -10.19 -2.54
C ALA A 21 -16.47 -9.14 -2.76
N LYS A 22 -16.95 -8.52 -1.66
CA LYS A 22 -18.07 -7.56 -1.68
C LYS A 22 -17.83 -6.38 -2.62
N GLN A 23 -16.55 -6.06 -2.85
CA GLN A 23 -16.08 -5.04 -3.77
C GLN A 23 -16.48 -5.33 -5.23
N TYR A 24 -16.76 -6.59 -5.59
CA TYR A 24 -17.20 -7.02 -6.92
C TYR A 24 -18.70 -7.32 -7.03
N THR A 25 -19.47 -7.29 -5.93
CA THR A 25 -20.86 -7.79 -5.89
C THR A 25 -21.91 -6.71 -5.63
N SER A 26 -21.56 -5.44 -5.88
CA SER A 26 -22.50 -4.32 -5.75
C SER A 26 -23.70 -4.47 -6.71
N ARG A 27 -24.92 -4.32 -6.19
CA ARG A 27 -26.18 -4.28 -6.96
C ARG A 27 -26.46 -2.90 -7.61
N ALA A 28 -25.50 -1.97 -7.56
CA ALA A 28 -25.68 -0.64 -8.13
C ALA A 28 -25.79 -0.70 -9.67
N THR A 29 -26.74 0.02 -10.23
CA THR A 29 -26.85 0.27 -11.68
C THR A 29 -25.73 1.23 -12.11
N GLY A 30 -24.57 0.69 -12.51
CA GLY A 30 -23.41 1.45 -12.94
C GLY A 30 -22.17 0.56 -13.09
N ASP A 31 -21.04 1.15 -13.50
CA ASP A 31 -19.76 0.44 -13.54
C ASP A 31 -19.41 -0.07 -12.14
N LEU A 32 -19.15 -1.37 -12.02
CA LEU A 32 -18.69 -1.94 -10.76
C LEU A 32 -17.38 -1.27 -10.35
N PRO A 33 -17.24 -0.88 -9.07
CA PRO A 33 -15.96 -0.41 -8.57
C PRO A 33 -14.89 -1.45 -8.85
N LYS A 34 -13.78 -1.01 -9.43
CA LYS A 34 -12.54 -1.80 -9.53
C LYS A 34 -12.18 -2.30 -8.12
N GLY A 35 -12.27 -3.61 -7.87
CA GLY A 35 -12.20 -4.17 -6.53
C GLY A 35 -10.85 -3.95 -5.84
N ALA A 36 -9.76 -3.99 -6.60
CA ALA A 36 -8.41 -3.65 -6.15
C ALA A 36 -8.31 -2.17 -5.73
N HIS A 37 -8.97 -1.26 -6.46
CA HIS A 37 -9.06 0.14 -6.07
C HIS A 37 -9.80 0.30 -4.74
N VAL A 38 -10.97 -0.34 -4.56
CA VAL A 38 -11.70 -0.27 -3.29
C VAL A 38 -10.86 -0.82 -2.13
N ARG A 39 -10.19 -1.96 -2.34
CA ARG A 39 -9.33 -2.56 -1.30
C ARG A 39 -8.16 -1.68 -0.91
N GLU A 40 -7.54 -0.99 -1.86
CA GLU A 40 -6.46 -0.03 -1.60
C GLU A 40 -6.92 1.03 -0.58
N GLN A 41 -8.13 1.56 -0.74
CA GLN A 41 -8.70 2.58 0.16
C GLN A 41 -9.02 2.02 1.56
N GLU A 42 -9.26 0.72 1.68
CA GLU A 42 -9.54 0.07 2.97
C GLU A 42 -8.29 -0.20 3.80
N VAL A 43 -7.12 -0.41 3.16
CA VAL A 43 -5.85 -0.74 3.86
C VAL A 43 -5.50 0.29 4.96
N PRO A 44 -5.45 1.61 4.69
CA PRO A 44 -5.15 2.59 5.75
C PRO A 44 -6.13 2.52 6.92
N ARG A 45 -7.42 2.28 6.65
CA ARG A 45 -8.45 2.16 7.68
C ARG A 45 -8.26 0.91 8.53
N GLU A 46 -7.90 -0.21 7.91
CA GLU A 46 -7.62 -1.48 8.60
C GLU A 46 -6.47 -1.33 9.60
N TYR A 47 -5.35 -0.71 9.17
CA TYR A 47 -4.21 -0.46 10.04
C TYR A 47 -4.55 0.47 11.20
N ARG A 48 -5.26 1.57 10.95
CA ARG A 48 -5.71 2.48 12.02
C ARG A 48 -6.64 1.78 13.02
N SER A 49 -7.54 0.93 12.53
CA SER A 49 -8.44 0.15 13.39
C SER A 49 -7.67 -0.83 14.28
N ARG A 50 -6.69 -1.54 13.72
CA ARG A 50 -5.83 -2.47 14.46
C ARG A 50 -4.93 -1.75 15.46
N ALA A 51 -4.32 -0.63 15.07
CA ALA A 51 -3.51 0.20 15.97
C ALA A 51 -4.31 0.64 17.21
N ARG A 52 -5.53 1.18 17.00
CA ARG A 52 -6.45 1.54 18.09
C ARG A 52 -6.83 0.37 18.99
N LYS A 53 -7.07 -0.80 18.40
CA LYS A 53 -7.40 -2.00 19.14
C LYS A 53 -6.25 -2.38 20.07
N TYR A 54 -5.03 -2.49 19.54
CA TYR A 54 -3.86 -2.87 20.34
C TYR A 54 -3.49 -1.82 21.39
N ASP A 55 -3.63 -0.53 21.07
CA ASP A 55 -3.43 0.55 22.04
C ASP A 55 -4.36 0.41 23.26
N ARG A 56 -5.64 0.07 23.03
CA ARG A 56 -6.62 -0.13 24.11
C ARG A 56 -6.44 -1.44 24.86
N GLU A 57 -6.00 -2.49 24.17
CA GLU A 57 -5.64 -3.76 24.82
C GLU A 57 -4.41 -3.60 25.71
N GLY A 58 -3.45 -2.76 25.31
CA GLY A 58 -2.23 -2.46 26.06
C GLY A 58 -2.40 -1.43 27.17
N ASP A 59 -3.33 -0.50 27.04
CA ASP A 59 -3.67 0.49 28.06
C ASP A 59 -5.21 0.63 28.21
N PRO A 60 -5.81 -0.09 29.18
CA PRO A 60 -7.25 -0.01 29.45
C PRO A 60 -7.74 1.36 29.90
N ASN A 61 -6.85 2.27 30.32
CA ASN A 61 -7.23 3.63 30.75
C ASN A 61 -7.27 4.62 29.58
N LEU A 62 -6.91 4.20 28.38
CA LEU A 62 -6.94 5.03 27.19
C LEU A 62 -8.38 5.40 26.85
N THR A 63 -8.71 6.69 26.99
CA THR A 63 -10.07 7.19 26.70
C THR A 63 -10.38 7.16 25.20
N GLU A 64 -11.67 7.20 24.83
CA GLU A 64 -12.11 7.09 23.43
C GLU A 64 -11.52 8.18 22.52
N ASN A 65 -11.23 9.35 23.07
CA ASN A 65 -10.67 10.50 22.35
C ASN A 65 -9.13 10.54 22.34
N GLN A 66 -8.47 9.64 23.06
CA GLN A 66 -7.01 9.57 23.11
C GLN A 66 -6.48 8.57 22.07
N ARG A 67 -5.42 8.98 21.36
CA ARG A 67 -4.63 8.07 20.54
C ARG A 67 -3.56 7.42 21.40
N GLY A 68 -3.42 6.10 21.34
CA GLY A 68 -2.31 5.41 21.96
C GLY A 68 -1.03 5.50 21.12
N PRO A 69 0.07 4.90 21.61
CA PRO A 69 1.37 4.96 20.94
C PRO A 69 1.36 4.37 19.53
N LEU A 70 0.68 3.25 19.26
CA LEU A 70 0.65 2.65 17.92
C LEU A 70 -0.09 3.54 16.91
N GLU A 71 -1.26 4.08 17.25
CA GLU A 71 -1.99 4.97 16.35
C GLU A 71 -1.19 6.25 16.06
N ARG A 72 -0.49 6.79 17.07
CA ARG A 72 0.39 7.96 16.89
C ARG A 72 1.54 7.65 15.93
N THR A 73 2.31 6.58 16.20
CA THR A 73 3.43 6.18 15.34
C THR A 73 3.00 5.90 13.91
N LEU A 74 1.89 5.19 13.70
CA LEU A 74 1.35 4.94 12.37
C LEU A 74 1.03 6.25 11.63
N LYS A 75 0.44 7.23 12.33
CA LYS A 75 0.10 8.52 11.76
C LYS A 75 1.33 9.39 11.47
N ASP A 76 2.33 9.37 12.35
CA ASP A 76 3.58 10.12 12.18
C ASP A 76 4.36 9.61 10.96
N HIS A 77 4.23 8.32 10.67
CA HIS A 77 4.72 7.68 9.44
C HIS A 77 3.77 7.79 8.24
N GLY A 78 2.70 8.59 8.31
CA GLY A 78 1.84 8.87 7.15
C GLY A 78 0.87 7.76 6.74
N ASP A 79 0.43 6.92 7.69
CA ASP A 79 -0.45 5.76 7.50
C ASP A 79 0.13 4.67 6.57
N ALA A 80 -0.55 3.52 6.51
CA ALA A 80 -0.25 2.46 5.57
C ALA A 80 -0.80 2.79 4.17
N ILE A 81 -0.09 2.35 3.14
CA ILE A 81 -0.48 2.45 1.73
C ILE A 81 -0.77 1.03 1.22
N GLY A 82 -1.97 0.82 0.69
CA GLY A 82 -2.31 -0.44 0.04
C GLY A 82 -1.68 -0.55 -1.35
N LEU A 83 -1.03 -1.68 -1.61
CA LEU A 83 -0.66 -2.17 -2.94
C LEU A 83 -1.53 -3.40 -3.23
N CYS A 84 -2.69 -3.18 -3.85
CA CYS A 84 -3.71 -4.21 -3.96
C CYS A 84 -3.80 -4.81 -5.36
N PHE A 85 -3.90 -6.14 -5.40
CA PHE A 85 -4.22 -6.93 -6.58
C PHE A 85 -5.60 -7.57 -6.40
N GLY A 86 -6.40 -7.53 -7.46
CA GLY A 86 -7.75 -8.05 -7.51
C GLY A 86 -7.87 -9.28 -8.42
N PHE A 87 -9.12 -9.69 -8.66
CA PHE A 87 -9.42 -10.69 -9.67
C PHE A 87 -9.24 -10.14 -11.08
N TYR A 88 -9.15 -11.03 -12.07
CA TYR A 88 -9.03 -10.67 -13.48
C TYR A 88 -7.82 -9.77 -13.80
N ALA A 89 -6.68 -10.04 -13.14
CA ALA A 89 -5.44 -9.25 -13.27
C ALA A 89 -5.60 -7.76 -12.93
N GLU A 90 -6.62 -7.42 -12.15
CA GLU A 90 -6.82 -6.05 -11.71
C GLU A 90 -5.72 -5.62 -10.74
N ALA A 91 -5.19 -4.42 -10.96
CA ALA A 91 -4.26 -3.77 -10.07
C ALA A 91 -4.84 -2.44 -9.58
N SER A 92 -4.53 -2.10 -8.34
CA SER A 92 -4.92 -0.84 -7.71
C SER A 92 -4.07 0.34 -8.23
N PRO A 93 -4.56 1.60 -8.12
CA PRO A 93 -3.81 2.77 -8.54
C PRO A 93 -2.38 2.88 -8.01
N ASN A 94 -2.11 2.51 -6.76
CA ASN A 94 -0.75 2.55 -6.21
C ASN A 94 0.16 1.46 -6.77
N VAL A 95 -0.40 0.30 -7.16
CA VAL A 95 0.37 -0.70 -7.91
C VAL A 95 0.76 -0.14 -9.27
N HIS A 96 -0.16 0.52 -9.99
CA HIS A 96 0.18 1.16 -11.26
C HIS A 96 1.28 2.22 -11.13
N LYS A 97 1.26 3.04 -10.06
CA LYS A 97 2.34 4.00 -9.77
C LYS A 97 3.67 3.30 -9.53
N LEU A 98 3.68 2.23 -8.74
CA LEU A 98 4.89 1.44 -8.48
C LEU A 98 5.45 0.84 -9.77
N VAL A 99 4.60 0.23 -10.59
CA VAL A 99 5.01 -0.35 -11.88
C VAL A 99 5.58 0.71 -12.81
N GLY A 100 4.99 1.91 -12.87
CA GLY A 100 5.54 3.02 -13.65
C GLY A 100 6.96 3.39 -13.21
N VAL A 101 7.17 3.61 -11.91
CA VAL A 101 8.50 3.93 -11.36
C VAL A 101 9.51 2.81 -11.63
N LEU A 102 9.10 1.54 -11.54
CA LEU A 102 9.98 0.41 -11.84
C LEU A 102 10.33 0.32 -13.33
N ALA A 103 9.36 0.55 -14.21
CA ALA A 103 9.57 0.54 -15.66
C ALA A 103 10.52 1.66 -16.08
N ASP A 104 10.34 2.87 -15.57
CA ASP A 104 11.22 4.00 -15.86
C ASP A 104 12.66 3.69 -15.41
N LYS A 105 12.82 3.18 -14.17
CA LYS A 105 14.14 2.77 -13.65
C LYS A 105 14.77 1.63 -14.43
N TRP A 106 13.96 0.70 -14.93
CA TRP A 106 14.45 -0.40 -15.77
C TRP A 106 15.05 0.18 -17.05
N LEU A 107 14.33 1.07 -17.75
CA LEU A 107 14.81 1.70 -18.98
C LEU A 107 16.05 2.57 -18.76
N GLU A 108 16.12 3.27 -17.62
CA GLU A 108 17.32 4.00 -17.21
C GLU A 108 18.53 3.06 -17.04
N GLN A 109 18.33 1.86 -16.47
CA GLN A 109 19.40 0.87 -16.33
C GLN A 109 19.83 0.29 -17.68
N GLU A 110 18.89 -0.06 -18.56
CA GLU A 110 19.21 -0.57 -19.90
C GLU A 110 19.93 0.46 -20.78
N SER A 111 19.59 1.75 -20.64
CA SER A 111 20.27 2.84 -21.35
C SER A 111 21.62 3.20 -20.75
N ALA A 112 21.83 2.99 -19.43
CA ALA A 112 23.08 3.24 -18.73
C ALA A 112 24.11 2.10 -18.86
N GLY A 113 23.70 0.91 -19.31
CA GLY A 113 24.61 -0.18 -19.60
C GLY A 113 23.90 -1.33 -20.29
N SER A 114 24.48 -1.83 -21.37
CA SER A 114 24.21 -3.17 -21.88
C SER A 114 24.42 -4.18 -20.75
N PHE A 115 23.36 -4.49 -20.02
CA PHE A 115 23.39 -5.49 -18.97
C PHE A 115 23.20 -6.86 -19.63
N ASP A 116 24.30 -7.61 -19.72
CA ASP A 116 24.29 -8.98 -20.24
C ASP A 116 23.52 -9.90 -19.28
N PHE A 117 22.28 -10.22 -19.63
CA PHE A 117 21.47 -11.21 -18.92
C PHE A 117 21.98 -12.66 -19.09
N SER A 118 22.93 -12.90 -19.99
CA SER A 118 23.41 -14.25 -20.34
C SER A 118 24.65 -14.71 -19.59
N GLY A 119 25.33 -13.84 -18.84
CA GLY A 119 26.43 -14.24 -17.96
C GLY A 119 27.56 -14.99 -18.69
N ASN A 120 27.79 -14.72 -19.97
CA ASN A 120 28.86 -15.35 -20.71
C ASN A 120 30.12 -14.46 -20.63
N HIS A 121 30.90 -14.67 -19.57
CA HIS A 121 32.30 -14.26 -19.57
C HIS A 121 33.07 -15.26 -20.45
N ASP A 122 33.26 -14.92 -21.72
CA ASP A 122 34.26 -15.60 -22.54
C ASP A 122 35.64 -15.32 -21.94
N GLN A 123 36.29 -16.39 -21.44
CA GLN A 123 37.73 -16.44 -21.16
C GLN A 123 38.51 -16.71 -22.44
#